data_AF-A0A3N9V1L4-F1
#
_entry.id   AF-A0A3N9V1L4-F1
#
_cell.length_a   1.000
_cell.length_b   1.000
_cell.length_c   1.000
_cell.angle_alpha   90.00
_cell.angle_beta   90.00
_cell.angle_gamma   90.00
#
_symmetry.space_group_name_H-M   'P 1'
#
loop_
_entity.id
_entity.type
_entity.pdbx_description
1 polymer ?
#
loop_
_entity_poly.entity_id
_entity_poly.type
_entity_poly.pdbx_seq_one_letter_code
_entity_poly.pdbx_strand_id
1 'polypeptide(L)'
;MARTFNFKKIRMTMKIFAVVQVVLIGLLLYTALHFQTGLQAQGRPQRFLHSVVATLVIQLALFYPINRFAAKEAEREIETSAEGLTGEELKALRNKRMLGDAIKWAVMIFFVTFIIRAPKDVFVLSIIFFSFIVTVLTYFQCYNFSAKRLMRERG
;
A
#
# COMPACT_ATOMS: atom_id res chain seq x y z
N MET A 1 4.87 1.14 -34.98
CA MET A 1 3.47 1.58 -34.82
C MET A 1 3.29 2.08 -33.40
N ALA A 2 2.70 3.26 -33.21
CA ALA A 2 2.33 3.72 -31.87
C ALA A 2 1.25 2.77 -31.31
N ARG A 3 1.51 2.16 -30.16
CA ARG A 3 0.52 1.29 -29.49
C ARG A 3 -0.60 2.17 -28.94
N THR A 4 -1.84 1.86 -29.29
CA THR A 4 -3.03 2.43 -28.65
C THR A 4 -3.23 1.80 -27.27
N PHE A 5 -3.54 2.62 -26.26
CA PHE A 5 -3.72 2.20 -24.87
C PHE A 5 -5.14 2.49 -24.37
N ASN A 6 -5.80 1.48 -23.78
CA ASN A 6 -7.12 1.65 -23.17
C ASN A 6 -7.03 1.84 -21.65
N PHE A 7 -7.14 3.08 -21.19
CA PHE A 7 -6.99 3.43 -19.77
C PHE A 7 -8.27 3.27 -18.92
N LYS A 8 -9.40 2.81 -19.48
CA LYS A 8 -10.69 2.76 -18.76
C LYS A 8 -10.60 1.93 -17.47
N LYS A 9 -9.96 0.76 -17.57
CA LYS A 9 -9.78 -0.16 -16.44
C LYS A 9 -8.87 0.44 -15.35
N ILE A 10 -7.76 1.07 -15.73
CA ILE A 10 -6.82 1.69 -14.79
C ILE A 10 -7.49 2.83 -14.01
N ARG A 11 -8.25 3.70 -14.69
CA ARG A 11 -9.01 4.77 -14.02
C ARG A 11 -10.01 4.23 -13.00
N MET A 12 -10.66 3.10 -13.30
CA MET A 12 -11.55 2.44 -12.35
C MET A 12 -10.80 1.89 -11.14
N THR A 13 -9.69 1.18 -11.34
CA THR A 13 -8.83 0.69 -10.25
C THR A 13 -8.36 1.82 -9.35
N MET A 14 -7.94 2.95 -9.93
CA MET A 14 -7.51 4.12 -9.16
C MET A 14 -8.63 4.73 -8.31
N LYS A 15 -9.88 4.76 -8.82
CA LYS A 15 -11.04 5.19 -8.03
C LYS A 15 -11.30 4.26 -6.86
N ILE A 16 -11.20 2.94 -7.07
CA ILE A 16 -11.33 1.96 -6.00
C ILE A 16 -10.27 2.20 -4.93
N PHE A 17 -9.01 2.38 -5.34
CA PHE A 17 -7.93 2.69 -4.39
C PHE A 17 -8.17 3.99 -3.63
N ALA A 18 -8.70 5.04 -4.28
CA ALA A 18 -9.06 6.27 -3.58
C ALA A 18 -10.14 6.06 -2.51
N VAL A 19 -11.18 5.27 -2.81
CA VAL A 19 -12.22 4.91 -1.82
C VAL A 19 -11.63 4.12 -0.66
N VAL A 20 -10.80 3.11 -0.96
CA VAL A 20 -10.14 2.30 0.08
C VAL A 20 -9.22 3.18 0.95
N GLN A 21 -8.53 4.17 0.37
CA GLN A 21 -7.70 5.11 1.12
C GLN A 21 -8.52 5.92 2.12
N VAL A 22 -9.70 6.42 1.74
CA VAL A 22 -10.58 7.15 2.66
C VAL A 22 -11.00 6.27 3.83
N VAL A 23 -11.37 5.01 3.56
CA VAL A 23 -11.73 4.04 4.61
C VAL A 23 -10.54 3.77 5.54
N LEU A 24 -9.34 3.57 4.99
CA LEU A 24 -8.12 3.33 5.76
C LEU A 24 -7.70 4.54 6.60
N ILE A 25 -7.90 5.76 6.12
CA ILE A 25 -7.68 6.99 6.91
C ILE A 25 -8.65 7.03 8.09
N GLY A 26 -9.93 6.71 7.87
CA GLY A 26 -10.92 6.60 8.95
C GLY A 26 -10.51 5.54 9.99
N LEU A 27 -10.06 4.38 9.53
CA LEU A 27 -9.56 3.31 10.40
C LEU A 27 -8.29 3.73 11.16
N LEU A 28 -7.39 4.48 10.53
CA LEU A 28 -6.19 5.03 11.17
C LEU A 28 -6.57 5.99 12.31
N LEU A 29 -7.54 6.88 12.09
CA LEU A 29 -8.02 7.81 13.12
C LEU A 29 -8.70 7.06 14.27
N TYR A 30 -9.55 6.09 13.96
CA TYR A 30 -10.19 5.24 14.97
C TYR A 30 -9.16 4.50 15.82
N THR A 31 -8.19 3.83 15.18
CA THR A 31 -7.14 3.09 15.90
C THR A 31 -6.23 4.03 16.70
N ALA A 32 -5.95 5.24 16.20
CA ALA A 32 -5.21 6.25 16.93
C ALA A 32 -5.92 6.65 18.23
N LEU A 33 -7.22 6.95 18.17
CA LEU A 33 -8.00 7.26 19.36
C LEU A 33 -8.09 6.07 20.33
N HIS A 34 -8.28 4.86 19.81
CA HIS A 34 -8.35 3.63 20.62
C HIS A 34 -7.03 3.36 21.36
N PHE A 35 -5.89 3.48 20.70
CA PHE A 35 -4.59 3.26 21.33
C PHE A 35 -4.19 4.40 22.26
N GLN A 36 -4.59 5.64 21.96
CA GLN A 36 -4.37 6.78 22.84
C GLN A 36 -5.09 6.59 24.18
N THR A 37 -6.38 6.23 24.16
CA THR A 37 -7.15 5.98 25.39
C THR A 37 -6.62 4.77 26.15
N GLY A 38 -6.24 3.70 25.44
CA GLY A 38 -5.62 2.51 26.04
C GLY A 38 -4.30 2.82 26.76
N LEU A 39 -3.42 3.63 26.16
CA LEU A 39 -2.14 4.03 26.77
C LEU A 39 -2.31 5.06 27.90
N GLN A 40 -3.33 5.91 27.82
CA GLN A 40 -3.72 6.80 28.92
C GLN A 40 -4.19 6.01 30.14
N ALA A 41 -5.02 4.98 29.93
CA ALA A 41 -5.48 4.09 31.00
C ALA A 41 -4.33 3.34 31.70
N GLN A 42 -3.23 3.10 31.00
CA GLN A 42 -2.00 2.50 31.56
C GLN A 42 -1.07 3.53 32.24
N GLY A 43 -1.47 4.81 32.34
CA GLY A 43 -0.65 5.87 32.90
C GLY A 43 0.57 6.24 32.05
N ARG A 44 0.59 5.87 30.76
CA ARG A 44 1.74 6.04 29.85
C ARG A 44 1.36 6.82 28.56
N PRO A 45 0.75 8.01 28.66
CA PRO A 45 0.28 8.76 27.48
C PRO A 45 1.41 9.14 26.51
N GLN A 46 2.63 9.38 26.99
CA GLN A 46 3.77 9.76 26.15
C GLN A 46 4.16 8.66 25.14
N ARG A 47 3.90 7.38 25.46
CA ARG A 47 4.19 6.26 24.57
C ARG A 47 3.37 6.28 23.28
N PHE A 48 2.22 6.96 23.28
CA PHE A 48 1.43 7.14 22.06
C PHE A 48 2.19 7.99 21.03
N LEU A 49 2.76 9.11 21.46
CA LEU A 49 3.55 9.95 20.55
C LEU A 49 4.78 9.20 20.05
N HIS A 50 5.44 8.44 20.91
CA HIS A 50 6.55 7.59 20.51
C HIS A 50 6.16 6.52 19.49
N SER A 51 4.95 5.95 19.56
CA SER A 51 4.52 4.94 18.57
C SER A 51 4.25 5.59 17.22
N VAL A 52 3.67 6.78 17.19
CA VAL A 52 3.52 7.59 15.97
C VAL A 52 4.89 7.88 15.35
N VAL A 53 5.85 8.37 16.13
CA VAL A 53 7.21 8.67 15.66
C VAL A 53 7.90 7.41 15.14
N ALA A 54 7.81 6.30 15.86
CA ALA A 54 8.39 5.03 15.45
C ALA A 54 7.80 4.55 14.11
N THR A 55 6.48 4.65 13.93
CA THR A 55 5.83 4.33 12.65
C THR A 55 6.31 5.24 11.53
N LEU A 56 6.47 6.55 11.77
CA LEU A 56 6.98 7.46 10.75
C LEU A 56 8.41 7.09 10.31
N VAL A 57 9.28 6.73 11.25
CA VAL A 57 10.65 6.27 10.95
C VAL A 57 10.62 4.98 10.11
N ILE A 58 9.82 3.99 10.51
CA ILE A 58 9.62 2.75 9.75
C ILE A 58 9.12 3.08 8.35
N GLN A 59 8.17 4.01 8.22
CA GLN A 59 7.62 4.38 6.93
C GLN A 59 8.59 5.12 6.03
N LEU A 60 9.44 5.99 6.57
CA LEU A 60 10.51 6.61 5.79
C LEU A 60 11.46 5.56 5.22
N ALA A 61 11.82 4.54 6.01
CA ALA A 61 12.65 3.44 5.54
C ALA A 61 11.95 2.59 4.46
N LEU A 62 10.65 2.35 4.61
CA LEU A 62 9.86 1.55 3.67
C LEU A 62 9.37 2.33 2.45
N PHE A 63 9.41 3.66 2.46
CA PHE A 63 8.86 4.49 1.40
C PHE A 63 9.50 4.19 0.03
N TYR A 64 10.83 4.13 -0.04
CA TYR A 64 11.54 3.85 -1.28
C TYR A 64 11.17 2.51 -1.92
N PRO A 65 11.26 1.36 -1.20
CA PRO A 65 10.86 0.08 -1.78
C PRO A 65 9.37 0.03 -2.15
N ILE A 66 8.48 0.63 -1.35
CA ILE A 66 7.04 0.70 -1.67
C ILE A 66 6.82 1.49 -2.95
N ASN A 67 7.43 2.67 -3.08
CA ASN A 67 7.29 3.52 -4.26
C ASN A 67 7.80 2.81 -5.51
N ARG A 68 8.99 2.17 -5.43
CA ARG A 68 9.57 1.42 -6.55
C ARG A 68 8.68 0.23 -6.95
N PHE A 69 8.11 -0.47 -5.99
CA PHE A 69 7.21 -1.61 -6.24
C PHE A 69 5.90 -1.15 -6.90
N ALA A 70 5.25 -0.13 -6.32
CA ALA A 70 4.00 0.42 -6.83
C ALA A 70 4.15 1.00 -8.25
N ALA A 71 5.28 1.66 -8.54
CA ALA A 71 5.58 2.17 -9.87
C ALA A 71 5.69 1.06 -10.92
N LYS A 72 6.41 -0.04 -10.61
CA LYS A 72 6.52 -1.21 -11.50
C LYS A 72 5.17 -1.88 -11.75
N GLU A 73 4.30 -1.93 -10.76
CA GLU A 73 2.96 -2.48 -10.94
C GLU A 73 2.05 -1.58 -11.77
N ALA A 74 2.13 -0.26 -11.58
CA ALA A 74 1.41 0.69 -12.43
C ALA A 74 1.86 0.59 -13.89
N GLU A 75 3.18 0.47 -14.12
CA GLU A 75 3.75 0.25 -15.45
C GLU A 75 3.24 -1.05 -16.08
N ARG A 76 3.28 -2.16 -15.35
CA ARG A 76 2.76 -3.46 -15.82
C ARG A 76 1.29 -3.38 -16.22
N GLU A 77 0.44 -2.73 -15.42
CA GLU A 77 -0.99 -2.61 -15.72
C GLU A 77 -1.24 -1.75 -16.97
N ILE A 78 -0.43 -0.71 -17.19
CA ILE A 78 -0.46 0.10 -18.41
C ILE A 78 0.01 -0.71 -19.62
N GLU A 79 1.09 -1.47 -19.50
CA GLU A 79 1.55 -2.38 -20.56
C GLU A 79 0.50 -3.43 -20.94
N THR A 80 -0.23 -3.94 -19.94
CA THR A 80 -1.34 -4.90 -20.16
C THR A 80 -2.53 -4.25 -20.87
N SER A 81 -2.62 -2.91 -20.87
CA SER A 81 -3.69 -2.16 -21.51
C SER A 81 -3.37 -1.76 -22.95
N ALA A 82 -2.22 -2.18 -23.49
CA ALA A 82 -1.85 -1.98 -24.88
C ALA A 82 -2.65 -2.90 -25.82
N GLU A 83 -3.07 -2.37 -26.96
CA GLU A 83 -3.72 -3.16 -28.01
C GLU A 83 -2.69 -3.98 -28.82
N GLY A 84 -3.10 -5.17 -29.28
CA GLY A 84 -2.28 -6.02 -30.14
C GLY A 84 -1.14 -6.79 -29.44
N LEU A 85 -1.24 -7.04 -28.13
CA LEU A 85 -0.26 -7.84 -27.39
C LEU A 85 -0.18 -9.27 -27.94
N THR A 86 1.05 -9.74 -28.16
CA THR A 86 1.31 -11.13 -28.53
C THR A 86 1.11 -12.08 -27.34
N GLY A 87 0.92 -13.38 -27.61
CA GLY A 87 0.76 -14.39 -26.56
C GLY A 87 1.95 -14.50 -25.61
N GLU A 88 3.17 -14.27 -26.10
CA GLU A 88 4.39 -14.26 -25.28
C GLU A 88 4.46 -13.04 -24.35
N GLU A 89 4.09 -11.86 -24.84
CA GLU A 89 4.03 -10.64 -24.04
C GLU A 89 2.99 -10.75 -22.93
N LEU A 90 1.82 -11.33 -23.23
CA LEU A 90 0.78 -11.62 -22.23
C LEU A 90 1.27 -12.57 -21.14
N LYS A 91 2.03 -13.62 -21.51
CA LYS A 91 2.61 -14.57 -20.56
C LYS A 91 3.64 -13.88 -19.65
N ALA A 92 4.51 -13.03 -20.21
CA ALA A 92 5.49 -12.28 -19.44
C ALA A 92 4.82 -11.31 -18.44
N LEU A 93 3.78 -10.59 -18.87
CA LEU A 93 3.00 -9.69 -18.01
C LEU A 93 2.27 -10.45 -16.90
N ARG A 94 1.73 -11.64 -17.19
CA ARG A 94 1.10 -12.52 -16.20
C ARG A 94 2.09 -13.00 -15.14
N ASN A 95 3.31 -13.37 -15.53
CA ASN A 95 4.35 -13.78 -14.58
C ASN A 95 4.75 -12.62 -13.66
N LYS A 96 4.95 -11.41 -14.22
CA LYS A 96 5.17 -10.18 -13.43
C LYS A 96 4.02 -9.90 -12.47
N ARG A 97 2.78 -10.25 -12.85
CA ARG A 97 1.60 -10.14 -11.98
C ARG A 97 1.64 -11.10 -10.82
N MET A 98 1.91 -12.38 -11.07
CA MET A 98 2.01 -13.39 -10.03
C MET A 98 3.09 -13.04 -8.99
N LEU A 99 4.25 -12.54 -9.43
CA LEU A 99 5.30 -12.09 -8.52
C LEU A 99 4.85 -10.91 -7.65
N GLY A 100 4.18 -9.92 -8.25
CA GLY A 100 3.62 -8.79 -7.50
C GLY A 100 2.59 -9.22 -6.46
N ASP A 101 1.70 -10.15 -6.83
CA ASP A 101 0.68 -10.67 -5.91
C ASP A 101 1.32 -11.51 -4.78
N ALA A 102 2.35 -12.30 -5.07
CA ALA A 102 3.11 -13.03 -4.05
C ALA A 102 3.78 -12.08 -3.03
N ILE A 103 4.36 -10.98 -3.48
CA ILE A 103 4.96 -9.97 -2.60
C ILE A 103 3.91 -9.33 -1.70
N LYS A 104 2.75 -8.94 -2.25
CA LYS A 104 1.65 -8.38 -1.44
C LYS A 104 1.16 -9.37 -0.39
N TRP A 105 0.98 -10.63 -0.77
CA TRP A 105 0.59 -11.69 0.15
C TRP A 105 1.63 -11.92 1.24
N ALA A 106 2.92 -11.92 0.91
CA ALA A 106 3.99 -12.03 1.90
C ALA A 106 3.95 -10.88 2.91
N VAL A 107 3.77 -9.63 2.44
CA VAL A 107 3.62 -8.45 3.32
C VAL A 107 2.36 -8.56 4.19
N MET A 108 1.23 -8.99 3.62
CA MET A 108 -0.02 -9.22 4.35
C MET A 108 0.17 -10.28 5.45
N ILE A 109 0.75 -11.43 5.12
CA ILE A 109 1.02 -12.52 6.07
C ILE A 109 1.99 -12.06 7.16
N PHE A 110 3.03 -11.29 6.79
CA PHE A 110 3.95 -10.70 7.75
C PHE A 110 3.21 -9.86 8.79
N PHE A 111 2.42 -8.87 8.37
CA PHE A 111 1.69 -8.03 9.31
C PHE A 111 0.66 -8.80 10.13
N VAL A 112 -0.11 -9.71 9.52
CA VAL A 112 -1.08 -10.55 10.25
C VAL A 112 -0.39 -11.41 11.31
N THR A 113 0.73 -12.03 10.97
CA THR A 113 1.50 -12.85 11.91
C THR A 113 2.01 -12.01 13.08
N PHE A 114 2.52 -10.81 12.80
CA PHE A 114 2.97 -9.89 13.86
C PHE A 114 1.81 -9.39 14.71
N ILE A 115 0.63 -9.12 14.16
CA ILE A 115 -0.55 -8.71 14.94
C ILE A 115 -1.01 -9.83 15.87
N ILE A 116 -1.08 -11.08 15.38
CA ILE A 116 -1.53 -12.23 16.17
C ILE A 116 -0.49 -12.60 17.25
N ARG A 117 0.80 -12.51 16.92
CA ARG A 117 1.89 -12.92 17.81
C ARG A 117 2.40 -11.80 18.71
N ALA A 118 2.03 -10.55 18.45
CA ALA A 118 2.49 -9.40 19.22
C ALA A 118 2.20 -9.59 20.71
N PRO A 119 3.14 -9.18 21.59
CA PRO A 119 2.87 -9.14 23.02
C PRO A 119 1.65 -8.25 23.30
N LYS A 120 0.93 -8.52 24.40
CA LYS A 120 -0.23 -7.72 24.87
C LYS A 120 0.13 -6.26 25.23
N ASP A 121 1.34 -5.80 24.92
CA ASP A 121 1.75 -4.42 25.08
C ASP A 121 1.10 -3.56 24.00
N VAL A 122 0.20 -2.68 24.45
CA VAL A 122 -0.58 -1.74 23.65
C VAL A 122 0.33 -0.82 22.82
N PHE A 123 1.53 -0.52 23.31
CA PHE A 123 2.52 0.27 22.57
C PHE A 123 3.00 -0.45 21.30
N VAL A 124 3.47 -1.69 21.44
CA VAL A 124 3.98 -2.48 20.30
C VAL A 124 2.87 -2.74 19.28
N LEU A 125 1.67 -3.05 19.77
CA LEU A 125 0.51 -3.28 18.92
C LEU A 125 0.15 -2.03 18.11
N SER A 126 0.19 -0.84 18.73
CA SER A 126 -0.08 0.43 18.02
C SER A 126 0.92 0.69 16.88
N ILE A 127 2.22 0.40 17.09
CA ILE A 127 3.24 0.54 16.04
C ILE A 127 2.94 -0.40 14.87
N ILE A 128 2.58 -1.66 15.14
CA ILE A 128 2.30 -2.65 14.10
C ILE A 128 1.06 -2.23 13.29
N PHE A 129 -0.02 -1.82 13.96
CA PHE A 129 -1.25 -1.37 13.28
C PHE A 129 -1.03 -0.12 12.45
N PHE A 130 -0.38 0.91 13.00
CA PHE A 130 -0.09 2.12 12.25
C PHE A 130 0.84 1.82 11.08
N SER A 131 1.88 1.02 11.29
CA SER A 131 2.81 0.67 10.21
C SER A 131 2.12 -0.11 9.11
N PHE A 132 1.20 -1.03 9.44
CA PHE A 132 0.41 -1.75 8.45
C PHE A 132 -0.47 -0.81 7.63
N ILE A 133 -1.31 -0.01 8.30
CA ILE A 133 -2.27 0.88 7.63
C ILE A 133 -1.52 1.89 6.75
N VAL A 134 -0.46 2.51 7.28
CA VAL A 134 0.33 3.49 6.51
C VAL A 134 1.07 2.81 5.36
N THR A 135 1.55 1.57 5.49
CA THR A 135 2.17 0.84 4.37
C THR A 135 1.19 0.67 3.21
N VAL A 136 -0.03 0.24 3.52
CA VAL A 136 -1.08 0.03 2.52
C VAL A 136 -1.52 1.36 1.90
N LEU A 137 -1.68 2.41 2.70
CA LEU A 137 -1.98 3.76 2.22
C LEU A 137 -0.91 4.28 1.26
N THR A 138 0.37 4.21 1.67
CA THR A 138 1.52 4.64 0.86
C THR A 138 1.57 3.87 -0.46
N TYR A 139 1.36 2.55 -0.42
CA TYR A 139 1.29 1.74 -1.64
C TYR A 139 0.22 2.25 -2.62
N PHE A 140 -1.01 2.48 -2.15
CA PHE A 140 -2.09 3.01 -3.00
C PHE A 140 -1.79 4.43 -3.51
N GLN A 141 -1.17 5.28 -2.69
CA GLN A 141 -0.79 6.65 -3.09
C GLN A 141 0.28 6.61 -4.19
N CYS A 142 1.36 5.84 -3.99
CA CYS A 142 2.43 5.68 -4.95
C CYS A 142 1.94 5.03 -6.26
N TYR A 143 1.04 4.05 -6.19
CA TYR A 143 0.43 3.44 -7.37
C TYR A 143 -0.39 4.47 -8.15
N ASN A 144 -1.30 5.17 -7.49
CA ASN A 144 -2.16 6.18 -8.12
C ASN A 144 -1.34 7.31 -8.74
N PHE A 145 -0.27 7.75 -8.07
CA PHE A 145 0.65 8.75 -8.61
C PHE A 145 1.37 8.25 -9.86
N SER A 146 1.95 7.06 -9.79
CA SER A 146 2.69 6.46 -10.91
C SER A 146 1.78 6.18 -12.12
N ALA A 147 0.58 5.65 -11.88
CA ALA A 147 -0.41 5.41 -12.92
C ALA A 147 -0.85 6.72 -13.59
N LYS A 148 -1.12 7.80 -12.82
CA LYS A 148 -1.43 9.13 -13.38
C LYS A 148 -0.31 9.66 -14.26
N ARG A 149 0.94 9.55 -13.81
CA ARG A 149 2.11 10.02 -14.57
C ARG A 149 2.24 9.26 -15.88
N LEU A 150 2.26 7.92 -15.82
CA LEU A 150 2.42 7.07 -17.01
C LEU A 150 1.26 7.19 -18.01
N MET A 151 0.02 7.40 -17.55
CA MET A 151 -1.11 7.68 -18.44
C MET A 151 -0.98 9.00 -19.19
N ARG A 152 -0.29 10.00 -18.62
CA ARG A 152 0.00 11.28 -19.31
C ARG A 152 1.16 11.15 -20.29
N GLU A 153 2.10 10.26 -20.02
CA GLU A 153 3.27 10.01 -20.88
C GLU A 153 2.93 9.13 -22.09
N ARG A 154 1.95 8.21 -21.95
CA ARG A 154 1.57 7.22 -22.97
C ARG A 154 0.20 7.45 -23.62
N GLY A 155 -0.55 8.46 -23.16
CA GLY A 155 -1.86 8.85 -23.71
C GLY A 155 -1.72 10.12 -24.52
#